data_AF-A0A6G3WTP9-F1
#
_entry.id   AF-A0A6G3WTP9-F1
#
_cell.length_a   1.000
_cell.length_b   1.000
_cell.length_c   1.000
_cell.angle_alpha   90.00
_cell.angle_beta   90.00
_cell.angle_gamma   90.00
#
_symmetry.space_group_name_H-M   'P 1'
#
loop_
_entity.id
_entity.type
_entity.pdbx_description
1 polymer ?
#
loop_
_entity_poly.entity_id
_entity_poly.type
_entity_poly.pdbx_seq_one_letter_code
_entity_poly.pdbx_strand_id
1 'polypeptide(L)' 'TVRQPIEAMGRAAVELLSVQIGGRAVPSDELLFEPELVVRGSTAQPPRENSL' A
#
# COMPACT_ATOMS: atom_id res chain seq x y z
N THR A 1 -11.67 0.10 -4.64
CA THR A 1 -10.50 0.90 -4.20
C THR A 1 -9.43 -0.05 -3.70
N VAL A 2 -8.17 0.39 -3.58
CA VAL A 2 -7.11 -0.41 -2.97
C VAL A 2 -6.80 0.18 -1.60
N ARG A 3 -6.97 -0.60 -0.53
CA ARG A 3 -6.69 -0.19 0.84
C ARG A 3 -5.21 -0.40 1.12
N GLN A 4 -4.57 0.67 1.58
CA GLN A 4 -3.18 0.67 2.01
C GLN A 4 -3.12 0.39 3.53
N PRO A 5 -2.14 -0.39 4.02
CA PRO A 5 -1.91 -0.62 5.44
C PRO A 5 -1.19 0.58 6.08
N ILE A 6 -1.83 1.76 6.06
CA ILE A 6 -1.19 3.05 6.39
C ILE A 6 -0.56 3.10 7.78
N GLU A 7 -1.15 2.42 8.77
CA GLU A 7 -0.62 2.38 10.14
C GLU A 7 0.71 1.62 10.22
N ALA A 8 0.81 0.49 9.53
CA ALA A 8 2.03 -0.31 9.49
C ALA A 8 3.13 0.43 8.70
N MET A 9 2.77 1.04 7.57
CA MET A 9 3.68 1.86 6.77
C MET A 9 4.23 3.05 7.58
N GLY A 10 3.35 3.77 8.27
CA GLY A 10 3.74 4.93 9.09
C GLY A 10 4.65 4.54 10.24
N ARG A 11 4.34 3.44 10.94
CA ARG A 11 5.18 2.93 12.02
C ARG A 11 6.58 2.58 11.54
N ALA A 12 6.69 1.81 10.45
CA ALA A 12 7.98 1.44 9.88
C ALA A 12 8.78 2.67 9.44
N ALA A 13 8.13 3.66 8.83
CA ALA A 13 8.79 4.90 8.43
C ALA A 13 9.36 5.67 9.63
N VAL A 14 8.59 5.81 10.71
CA VAL A 14 9.02 6.50 11.93
C VAL A 14 10.17 5.74 12.62
N GLU A 15 10.09 4.42 12.69
CA GLU A 15 11.14 3.58 13.27
C GLU A 15 12.46 3.71 12.50
N LEU A 16 12.43 3.56 11.17
CA LEU A 16 13.61 3.70 10.32
C LEU A 16 14.21 5.11 10.38
N LEU A 17 13.37 6.14 10.39
CA LEU A 17 13.83 7.52 10.55
C LEU A 17 14.48 7.75 11.92
N SER A 18 13.89 7.22 12.99
CA SER A 18 14.43 7.35 14.34
C SER A 18 15.80 6.69 14.48
N VAL A 19 16.00 5.54 13.84
CA VAL A 19 17.31 4.85 13.78
C VAL A 19 18.36 5.72 13.06
N GLN A 20 17.99 6.32 11.92
CA GLN A 20 18.88 7.20 11.16
C GLN A 20 19.23 8.47 11.94
N ILE A 21 18.25 9.09 12.63
CA ILE A 21 18.49 10.25 13.50
C ILE A 21 19.47 9.89 14.62
N GLY A 22 19.41 8.67 15.14
CA GLY A 22 20.38 8.13 16.10
C GLY A 22 21.76 7.82 15.53
N GLY A 23 22.04 8.15 14.26
CA GLY A 23 23.33 7.93 13.60
C GLY A 23 23.59 6.47 13.22
N ARG A 24 22.57 5.60 13.25
CA ARG A 24 22.68 4.19 12.89
C ARG A 24 22.23 3.98 11.45
N ALA A 25 22.92 3.09 10.75
CA ALA A 25 22.51 2.69 9.40
C ALA A 25 21.21 1.89 9.44
N VAL A 26 20.35 2.13 8.45
CA VAL A 26 19.18 1.31 8.12
C VAL A 26 19.39 0.66 6.75
N PRO A 27 18.71 -0.46 6.45
CA PRO A 27 18.71 -1.00 5.10
C PRO A 27 18.28 0.05 4.08
N SER A 28 18.98 0.13 2.94
CA SER A 28 18.65 1.02 1.83
C SER A 28 17.66 0.43 0.83
N ASP A 29 17.24 -0.82 1.06
CA ASP A 29 16.31 -1.54 0.20
C ASP A 29 14.86 -1.09 0.44
N GLU A 30 13.99 -1.42 -0.49
CA GLU A 30 12.57 -1.11 -0.38
C GLU A 30 11.85 -2.03 0.62
N LEU A 31 11.03 -1.44 1.49
CA LEU A 31 10.11 -2.16 2.36
C LEU A 31 8.71 -2.16 1.73
N LEU A 32 8.26 -3.33 1.28
CA LEU A 32 6.97 -3.51 0.63
C LEU A 32 5.88 -3.92 1.65
N PHE A 33 4.68 -3.41 1.43
CA PHE A 33 3.49 -3.77 2.21
C PHE A 33 2.39 -4.28 1.28
N GLU A 34 1.75 -5.37 1.66
CA GLU A 34 0.65 -5.92 0.89
C GLU A 34 -0.62 -5.05 1.03
N PRO A 35 -1.20 -4.57 -0.08
CA PRO A 35 -2.48 -3.89 -0.04
C PRO A 35 -3.65 -4.86 -0.17
N GLU A 36 -4.85 -4.38 0.14
CA GLU A 36 -6.10 -5.14 0.02
C GLU A 36 -7.03 -4.51 -1.03
N LEU A 37 -7.59 -5.32 -1.94
CA LEU A 37 -8.64 -4.86 -2.84
C LEU A 37 -9.98 -4.75 -2.10
N VAL A 38 -10.55 -3.54 -2.07
CA VAL A 38 -11.86 -3.28 -1.48
C VAL A 38 -12.88 -3.04 -2.58
N VAL A 39 -13.80 -4.00 -2.75
CA VAL A 39 -14.90 -3.92 -3.72
C VAL A 39 -16.01 -3.00 -3.19
N ARG A 40 -16.46 -2.08 -4.04
CA ARG A 40 -17.54 -1.11 -3.75
C ARG A 40 -18.37 -0.90 -5.02
N GLY A 41 -19.45 -0.13 -4.92
CA GLY A 41 -20.33 0.21 -6.05
C GLY A 41 -19.72 1.12 -7.13
N SER A 42 -18.46 1.53 -6.99
CA SER A 42 -17.72 2.33 -7.99
C SER A 42 -17.18 1.49 -9.16
N THR A 43 -17.36 0.16 -9.12
CA THR A 43 -16.89 -0.76 -10.14
C THR A 43 -18.05 -1.68 -10.51
N ALA A 44 -18.32 -1.82 -11.81
CA ALA A 44 -19.40 -2.63 -12.35
C ALA A 44 -18.88 -3.53 -13.47
N GLN A 45 -19.66 -4.57 -13.81
CA GLN A 45 -19.37 -5.36 -15.00
C GLN A 45 -19.46 -4.46 -16.25
N PRO A 46 -18.62 -4.70 -17.28
CA PRO A 46 -18.78 -4.04 -18.56
C PRO A 46 -20.14 -4.42 -19.19
N PRO A 47 -20.70 -3.59 -20.09
CA PRO A 47 -21.86 -3.98 -20.88
C PRO A 47 -21.59 -5.28 -21.62
N ARG A 48 -22.60 -6.15 -21.73
CA ARG A 48 -22.49 -7.35 -22.57
C ARG A 48 -22.52 -6.90 -24.03
N GLU A 49 -21.49 -7.27 -24.78
CA GLU A 49 -21.46 -7.07 -26.23
C GLU A 49 -22.41 -8.06 -26.88
N ASN A 50 -23.55 -7.57 -27.40
CA ASN A 50 -24.44 -8.38 -28.21
C ASN A 50 -23.89 -8.38 -29.64
N SER A 51 -23.05 -9.36 -29.97
CA SER A 51 -22.68 -9.64 -31.35
C SER A 51 -23.91 -10.24 -32.07
N LEU A 52 -24.52 -9.45 -32.94
CA LEU A 52 -25.45 -9.91 -33.98
C LEU A 52 -24.69 -10.08 -35.29
#